data_AF-A0AA91EWH4-F1
#
_entry.id   AF-A0AA91EWH4-F1
#
_cell.length_a   1.000
_cell.length_b   1.000
_cell.length_c   1.000
_cell.angle_alpha   90.00
_cell.angle_beta   90.00
_cell.angle_gamma   90.00
#
_symmetry.space_group_name_H-M   'P 1'
#
loop_
_entity.id
_entity.type
_entity.pdbx_description
1 polymer ?
#
loop_
_entity_poly.entity_id
_entity_poly.type
_entity_poly.pdbx_seq_one_letter_code
_entity_poly.pdbx_strand_id
1 'polypeptide(L)'
;MTTKPIELTRDIDGDPMLSAAALSLLFGVDEELVNAHSKRSTVNNRTPMPTAWIRAGRRRTSEAAAATGSRDLLDVLAYWARRDRGAEIVFTDGGTR
;
A
#
# COMPACT_ATOMS: atom_id res chain seq x y z
N MET A 1 14.77 1.52 18.81
CA MET A 1 13.61 0.68 18.49
C MET A 1 13.77 0.23 17.05
N THR A 2 13.85 -1.07 16.78
CA THR A 2 14.07 -1.58 15.42
C THR A 2 12.74 -1.64 14.70
N THR A 3 12.40 -0.60 13.94
CA THR A 3 11.18 -0.54 13.15
C THR A 3 11.30 -1.55 12.00
N LYS A 4 10.39 -2.52 11.91
CA LYS A 4 10.39 -3.47 10.80
C LYS A 4 10.14 -2.72 9.49
N PRO A 5 10.93 -2.98 8.42
CA PRO A 5 10.68 -2.35 7.13
C PRO A 5 9.32 -2.79 6.58
N ILE A 6 8.61 -1.84 5.95
CA ILE A 6 7.33 -2.11 5.28
C ILE A 6 7.63 -2.47 3.83
N GLU A 7 7.37 -3.73 3.46
CA GLU A 7 7.41 -4.17 2.06
C GLU A 7 6.31 -3.44 1.28
N LEU A 8 6.65 -2.69 0.23
CA LEU A 8 5.66 -1.96 -0.57
C LEU A 8 5.22 -2.67 -1.84
N THR A 9 6.13 -3.40 -2.45
CA THR A 9 5.91 -4.15 -3.69
C THR A 9 6.27 -5.60 -3.45
N ARG A 10 5.63 -6.49 -4.20
CA ARG A 10 5.97 -7.91 -4.26
C ARG A 10 5.79 -8.41 -5.67
N ASP A 11 6.56 -9.41 -6.02
CA ASP A 11 6.41 -10.14 -7.27
C ASP A 11 5.26 -11.15 -7.14
N ILE A 12 4.34 -11.11 -8.10
CA ILE A 12 3.29 -12.12 -8.25
C ILE A 12 3.33 -12.56 -9.72
N ASP A 13 3.77 -13.79 -9.95
CA ASP A 13 3.90 -14.38 -11.29
C ASP A 13 4.77 -13.56 -12.27
N GLY A 14 5.81 -12.87 -11.77
CA GLY A 14 6.71 -12.02 -12.56
C GLY A 14 6.23 -10.59 -12.73
N ASP A 15 5.04 -10.24 -12.22
CA ASP A 15 4.51 -8.89 -12.26
C ASP A 15 4.71 -8.17 -10.90
N PRO A 16 5.30 -6.96 -10.89
CA PRO A 16 5.42 -6.17 -9.68
C PRO A 16 4.05 -5.63 -9.26
N MET A 17 3.55 -6.10 -8.11
CA MET A 17 2.30 -5.69 -7.52
C MET A 17 2.50 -4.97 -6.19
N LEU A 18 1.57 -4.11 -5.80
CA LEU A 18 1.55 -3.56 -4.45
C LEU A 18 1.32 -4.68 -3.43
N SER A 19 2.10 -4.67 -2.35
CA SER A 19 1.95 -5.60 -1.24
C SER A 19 0.65 -5.34 -0.48
N ALA A 20 0.24 -6.31 0.34
CA ALA A 20 -0.90 -6.12 1.24
C ALA A 20 -0.68 -4.97 2.23
N ALA A 21 0.56 -4.77 2.69
CA ALA A 21 0.93 -3.67 3.57
C ALA A 21 0.79 -2.30 2.88
N ALA A 22 1.18 -2.18 1.61
CA ALA A 22 1.01 -0.95 0.84
C ALA A 22 -0.46 -0.63 0.60
N LEU A 23 -1.28 -1.63 0.23
CA LEU A 23 -2.73 -1.44 0.05
C LEU A 23 -3.43 -1.10 1.36
N SER A 24 -3.01 -1.71 2.47
CA SER A 24 -3.49 -1.38 3.82
C SER A 24 -3.25 0.09 4.16
N LEU A 25 -2.05 0.61 3.90
CA LEU A 25 -1.72 2.02 4.10
C LEU A 25 -2.51 2.96 3.18
N LEU A 26 -2.60 2.60 1.89
CA LEU A 26 -3.28 3.40 0.87
C LEU A 26 -4.77 3.53 1.17
N PHE A 27 -5.43 2.43 1.51
CA PHE A 27 -6.87 2.42 1.76
C PHE A 27 -7.24 2.69 3.22
N GLY A 28 -6.28 2.64 4.16
CA GLY A 28 -6.53 2.79 5.59
C GLY A 28 -7.36 1.65 6.16
N VAL A 29 -7.05 0.42 5.76
CA VAL A 29 -7.75 -0.81 6.19
C VAL A 29 -6.75 -1.82 6.74
N ASP A 30 -7.20 -2.79 7.53
CA ASP A 30 -6.32 -3.81 8.09
C ASP A 30 -5.66 -4.67 7.01
N GLU A 31 -4.37 -4.97 7.19
CA GLU A 31 -3.61 -5.79 6.26
C GLU A 31 -4.16 -7.22 6.14
N GLU A 32 -4.70 -7.77 7.24
CA GLU A 32 -5.37 -9.07 7.22
C GLU A 32 -6.62 -9.06 6.33
N LEU A 33 -7.37 -7.96 6.35
CA LEU A 33 -8.55 -7.75 5.50
C LEU A 33 -8.16 -7.66 4.03
N VAL A 34 -7.06 -6.97 3.71
CA VAL A 34 -6.48 -6.96 2.35
C VAL A 34 -6.11 -8.38 1.91
N ASN A 35 -5.36 -9.11 2.74
CA ASN A 35 -4.95 -10.47 2.43
C ASN A 35 -6.15 -11.41 2.21
N ALA A 36 -7.16 -11.33 3.08
CA ALA A 36 -8.37 -12.13 2.96
C ALA A 36 -9.20 -11.76 1.71
N HIS A 37 -9.18 -10.49 1.29
CA HIS A 37 -9.82 -10.05 0.04
C HIS A 37 -9.07 -10.59 -1.18
N SER A 38 -7.75 -10.41 -1.24
CA SER A 38 -6.92 -10.90 -2.34
C SER A 38 -7.06 -12.41 -2.53
N LYS A 39 -7.08 -13.21 -1.45
CA LYS A 39 -7.27 -14.66 -1.55
C LYS A 39 -8.65 -15.07 -2.08
N ARG A 40 -9.70 -14.29 -1.80
CA ARG A 40 -11.10 -14.62 -2.14
C ARG A 40 -11.56 -14.08 -3.49
N SER A 41 -10.94 -13.01 -3.98
CA SER A 41 -11.47 -12.23 -5.11
C SER A 41 -10.57 -12.24 -6.35
N THR A 42 -9.52 -13.05 -6.39
CA THR A 42 -8.74 -13.24 -7.62
C THR A 42 -9.60 -13.94 -8.68
N VAL A 43 -10.01 -13.18 -9.71
CA VAL A 43 -10.69 -13.69 -10.90
C VAL A 43 -9.88 -13.22 -12.11
N ASN A 44 -9.47 -14.15 -12.99
CA ASN A 44 -8.68 -13.84 -14.19
C ASN A 44 -7.43 -13.00 -13.89
N ASN A 45 -6.68 -13.38 -12.85
CA ASN A 45 -5.50 -12.67 -12.36
C ASN A 45 -5.73 -11.20 -11.96
N ARG A 46 -6.98 -10.82 -11.68
CA ARG A 46 -7.34 -9.49 -11.20
C ARG A 46 -8.08 -9.60 -9.88
N THR A 47 -7.66 -8.79 -8.92
CA THR A 47 -8.40 -8.62 -7.65
C THR A 47 -9.16 -7.30 -7.73
N PRO A 48 -10.47 -7.30 -8.05
CA PRO A 48 -11.25 -6.07 -8.06
C PRO A 48 -11.30 -5.50 -6.65
N MET A 49 -10.92 -4.23 -6.50
CA MET A 49 -10.93 -3.56 -5.20
C MET A 49 -12.35 -3.10 -4.85
N PRO A 50 -12.80 -3.26 -3.58
CA PRO A 50 -14.10 -2.76 -3.15
C PRO A 50 -14.21 -1.25 -3.37
N THR A 51 -15.38 -0.77 -3.84
CA THR A 51 -15.60 0.67 -4.09
C THR A 51 -15.36 1.52 -2.85
N ALA A 52 -15.68 1.00 -1.67
CA ALA A 52 -15.42 1.67 -0.39
C ALA A 52 -13.93 1.93 -0.17
N TRP A 53 -13.06 0.95 -0.49
CA TRP A 53 -11.61 1.10 -0.36
C TRP A 53 -11.07 2.09 -1.37
N ILE A 54 -11.56 2.07 -2.61
CA ILE A 54 -11.17 3.05 -3.64
C ILE A 54 -11.51 4.47 -3.18
N ARG A 55 -12.71 4.68 -2.61
CA ARG A 55 -13.11 5.99 -2.06
C ARG A 55 -12.23 6.42 -0.88
N ALA A 56 -11.94 5.50 0.04
CA ALA A 56 -11.04 5.75 1.15
C ALA A 56 -9.62 6.11 0.67
N GLY A 57 -9.10 5.36 -0.32
CA GLY A 57 -7.82 5.65 -0.94
C GLY A 57 -7.75 7.04 -1.55
N ARG A 58 -8.76 7.44 -2.34
CA ARG A 58 -8.84 8.79 -2.90
C ARG A 58 -8.80 9.87 -1.83
N ARG A 59 -9.59 9.69 -0.76
CA ARG A 59 -9.60 10.63 0.38
C ARG A 59 -8.23 10.72 1.02
N ARG A 60 -7.59 9.59 1.29
CA ARG A 60 -6.27 9.52 1.92
C ARG A 60 -5.16 10.10 1.04
N THR A 61 -5.24 9.92 -0.27
CA THR A 61 -4.36 10.59 -1.24
C THR A 61 -4.54 12.11 -1.19
N SER A 62 -5.78 12.61 -1.14
CA SER A 62 -6.04 14.05 -1.02
C SER A 62 -5.50 14.63 0.30
N GLU A 63 -5.70 13.92 1.42
CA GLU A 63 -5.20 14.33 2.73
C GLU A 63 -3.66 14.34 2.78
N ALA A 64 -3.01 13.29 2.26
CA ALA A 64 -1.55 13.25 2.16
C ALA A 64 -1.02 14.37 1.25
N ALA A 65 -1.63 14.58 0.09
CA ALA A 65 -1.22 15.64 -0.84
C ALA A 65 -1.38 17.05 -0.27
N ALA A 66 -2.41 17.28 0.55
CA ALA A 66 -2.55 18.55 1.27
C ALA A 66 -1.43 18.77 2.29
N ALA A 67 -0.89 17.69 2.88
CA ALA A 67 0.17 17.76 3.88
C ALA A 67 1.59 17.76 3.28
N THR A 68 1.80 17.07 2.16
CA THR A 68 3.13 16.89 1.54
C THR A 68 3.34 17.76 0.30
N GLY A 69 2.26 18.29 -0.28
CA GLY A 69 2.30 18.94 -1.60
C GLY A 69 2.42 17.97 -2.79
N SER A 70 2.46 16.64 -2.54
CA SER A 70 2.66 15.62 -3.56
C SER A 70 1.50 14.63 -3.63
N ARG A 71 1.13 14.24 -4.86
CA ARG A 71 0.17 13.16 -5.13
C ARG A 71 0.86 11.86 -5.57
N ASP A 72 2.18 11.83 -5.55
CA ASP A 72 2.93 10.63 -5.87
C ASP A 72 2.55 9.50 -4.88
N LEU A 73 2.36 8.29 -5.42
CA LEU A 73 1.93 7.15 -4.61
C LEU A 73 2.92 6.87 -3.47
N LEU A 74 4.22 6.98 -3.73
CA LEU A 74 5.26 6.72 -2.73
C LEU A 74 5.24 7.77 -1.63
N ASP A 75 5.03 9.04 -1.98
CA ASP A 75 4.89 10.12 -0.99
C ASP A 75 3.65 9.94 -0.13
N VAL A 76 2.53 9.51 -0.73
CA VAL A 76 1.29 9.20 -0.02
C VAL A 76 1.50 8.04 0.96
N LEU A 77 2.14 6.95 0.51
CA LEU A 77 2.44 5.81 1.35
C LEU A 77 3.40 6.20 2.48
N ALA A 78 4.46 6.96 2.19
CA ALA A 78 5.46 7.40 3.17
C ALA A 78 4.86 8.33 4.22
N TYR A 79 3.90 9.17 3.83
CA TYR A 79 3.13 9.99 4.75
C TYR A 79 2.33 9.13 5.73
N TRP A 80 1.55 8.17 5.21
CA TRP A 80 0.69 7.33 6.06
C TRP A 80 1.48 6.30 6.88
N ALA A 81 2.61 5.78 6.38
CA ALA A 81 3.49 4.91 7.16
C ALA A 81 4.03 5.64 8.40
N ARG A 82 4.49 6.88 8.23
CA ARG A 82 4.95 7.72 9.35
C ARG A 82 3.82 8.05 10.30
N ARG A 83 2.65 8.43 9.77
CA ARG A 83 1.50 8.89 10.56
C ARG A 83 0.79 7.78 11.33
N ASP A 84 0.53 6.64 10.70
CA ASP A 84 -0.30 5.58 11.29
C ASP A 84 0.55 4.52 12.02
N ARG A 85 1.79 4.30 11.56
CA ARG A 85 2.62 3.20 12.05
C ARG A 85 3.92 3.64 12.70
N GLY A 86 4.22 4.95 12.73
CA GLY A 86 5.51 5.46 13.21
C GLY A 86 6.70 4.86 12.43
N ALA A 87 6.46 4.46 11.18
CA ALA A 87 7.42 3.72 10.37
C ALA A 87 7.90 4.55 9.18
N GLU A 88 9.16 4.36 8.84
CA GLU A 88 9.72 4.89 7.59
C GLU A 88 9.68 3.81 6.51
N ILE A 89 9.31 4.23 5.31
CA ILE A 89 9.42 3.40 4.13
C ILE A 89 10.88 3.43 3.69
N VAL A 90 11.52 2.27 3.71
CA VAL A 90 12.85 2.08 3.15
C VAL A 90 12.69 1.29 1.88
N PHE A 91 13.10 1.89 0.76
CA PHE A 91 13.23 1.16 -0.49
C PHE A 91 14.50 0.35 -0.42
N THR A 92 14.36 -0.94 -0.15
CA THR A 92 15.40 -1.88 -0.55
C THR A 92 15.23 -2.09 -2.04
N ASP A 93 16.13 -1.53 -2.85
CA ASP A 93 16.26 -1.97 -4.23
C ASP A 93 16.39 -3.49 -4.21
N GLY A 94 15.33 -4.18 -4.65
CA GLY A 94 15.37 -5.60 -4.96
C GLY A 94 16.21 -5.79 -6.22
N GLY A 95 17.47 -5.37 -6.18
CA GLY A 95 18.42 -5.55 -7.25
C GLY A 95 18.84 -7.01 -7.33
N THR A 96 18.89 -7.49 -8.58
CA THR A 96 19.35 -8.79 -9.10
C THR A 96 18.34 -9.94 -8.99
N ARG A 97 17.93 -10.60 -10.08
CA ARG A 97 18.65 -10.88 -11.33
C ARG A 97 17.67 -11.24 -12.46
#